data_AF-A0A1I1YN10-F1
#
_entry.id   AF-A0A1I1YN10-F1
#
_cell.length_a   1.000
_cell.length_b   1.000
_cell.length_c   1.000
_cell.angle_alpha   90.00
_cell.angle_beta   90.00
_cell.angle_gamma   90.00
#
_symmetry.space_group_name_H-M   'P 1'
#
loop_
_entity.id
_entity.type
_entity.pdbx_description
1 polymer ?
#
loop_
_entity_poly.entity_id
_entity_poly.type
_entity_poly.pdbx_seq_one_letter_code
_entity_poly.pdbx_strand_id
1 'polypeptide(L)'
;MDNPRPLLGCLVLIVEDEPIISLDVAMTLETAGAEVLGPCYSAKSALDALDAVVKGRALHGAVIDVNLGGHTSEAVAKKLKKLSVPFVFHTGNIPVNGQVINGIDAPIVRKPSYPDELLQCVVGCVCQRS
;
A
#
# COMPACT_ATOMS: atom_id res chain seq x y z
N MET A 1 3.16 -9.58 -27.30
CA MET A 1 4.10 -9.47 -26.16
C MET A 1 3.24 -9.59 -24.92
N ASP A 2 3.38 -10.68 -24.17
CA ASP A 2 2.63 -10.86 -22.93
C ASP A 2 3.18 -9.88 -21.90
N ASN A 3 2.38 -8.88 -21.53
CA ASN A 3 2.71 -8.05 -20.38
C ASN A 3 2.32 -8.86 -19.13
N PRO A 4 3.27 -9.34 -18.31
CA PRO A 4 2.93 -10.14 -17.15
C PRO A 4 2.02 -9.32 -16.22
N ARG A 5 0.89 -9.91 -15.81
CA ARG A 5 -0.05 -9.31 -14.86
C ARG A 5 0.02 -10.06 -13.52
N PRO A 6 1.10 -9.88 -12.74
CA PRO A 6 1.35 -10.65 -11.53
C PRO A 6 0.33 -10.37 -10.42
N LEU A 7 -0.40 -9.26 -10.50
CA LEU A 7 -1.41 -8.86 -9.51
C LEU A 7 -2.84 -9.12 -9.99
N LEU A 8 -3.04 -9.90 -11.07
CA LEU A 8 -4.38 -10.20 -11.58
C LEU A 8 -5.26 -10.82 -10.50
N GLY A 9 -6.42 -10.21 -10.24
CA GLY A 9 -7.37 -10.65 -9.20
C GLY A 9 -7.01 -10.19 -7.78
N CYS A 10 -5.89 -9.48 -7.59
CA CYS A 10 -5.52 -8.89 -6.32
C CYS A 10 -6.22 -7.53 -6.15
N LEU A 11 -6.71 -7.27 -4.94
CA LEU A 11 -7.23 -5.97 -4.51
C LEU A 11 -6.17 -5.31 -3.60
N VAL A 12 -5.69 -4.12 -3.97
CA VAL A 12 -4.62 -3.41 -3.25
C VAL A 12 -5.11 -2.04 -2.80
N LEU A 13 -4.99 -1.74 -1.50
CA LEU A 13 -5.33 -0.43 -0.94
C LEU A 13 -4.20 0.58 -1.17
N ILE A 14 -4.51 1.81 -1.56
CA ILE A 14 -3.55 2.92 -1.61
C ILE A 14 -3.91 3.97 -0.56
N VAL A 15 -2.95 4.35 0.29
CA VAL A 15 -3.08 5.44 1.26
C VAL A 15 -1.96 6.44 1.06
N GLU A 16 -2.29 7.60 0.52
CA GLU A 16 -1.34 8.58 0.01
C GLU A 16 -2.05 9.93 -0.09
N ASP A 17 -1.53 10.98 0.57
CA ASP A 17 -2.14 12.31 0.56
C ASP A 17 -1.75 13.13 -0.68
N GLU A 18 -0.64 12.80 -1.33
CA GLU A 18 -0.18 13.47 -2.55
C GLU A 18 -0.87 12.91 -3.81
N PRO A 19 -1.76 13.65 -4.51
CA PRO A 19 -2.57 13.09 -5.59
C PRO A 19 -1.78 12.61 -6.81
N ILE A 20 -0.64 13.25 -7.10
CA ILE A 20 0.21 12.86 -8.23
C ILE A 20 0.88 11.52 -7.92
N ILE A 21 1.36 11.33 -6.70
CA ILE A 21 2.01 10.09 -6.28
C ILE A 21 0.97 8.96 -6.24
N SER A 22 -0.20 9.22 -5.66
CA SER A 22 -1.24 8.19 -5.55
C SER A 22 -1.74 7.71 -6.91
N LEU A 23 -1.84 8.63 -7.89
CA LEU A 23 -2.16 8.30 -9.27
C LEU A 23 -1.06 7.45 -9.93
N ASP A 24 0.21 7.81 -9.75
CA ASP A 24 1.35 7.06 -10.31
C ASP A 24 1.40 5.62 -9.76
N VAL A 25 1.21 5.47 -8.45
CA VAL A 25 1.10 4.15 -7.79
C VAL A 25 -0.11 3.38 -8.31
N ALA A 26 -1.28 4.02 -8.44
CA ALA A 26 -2.49 3.36 -8.95
C ALA A 26 -2.28 2.83 -10.38
N MET A 27 -1.77 3.67 -11.28
CA MET A 27 -1.48 3.27 -12.66
C MET A 27 -0.49 2.11 -12.73
N THR A 28 0.54 2.13 -11.88
CA THR A 28 1.55 1.05 -11.80
C THR A 28 0.90 -0.27 -11.40
N LEU A 29 0.07 -0.28 -10.35
CA LEU A 29 -0.60 -1.47 -9.85
C LEU A 29 -1.67 -1.99 -10.82
N GLU A 30 -2.47 -1.09 -11.43
CA GLU A 30 -3.50 -1.42 -12.41
C GLU A 30 -2.90 -2.01 -13.69
N THR A 31 -1.78 -1.47 -14.16
CA THR A 31 -1.03 -2.00 -15.32
C THR A 31 -0.55 -3.43 -15.06
N ALA A 32 -0.21 -3.75 -13.80
CA ALA A 32 0.15 -5.10 -13.36
C ALA A 32 -1.07 -6.01 -13.08
N GLY A 33 -2.30 -5.52 -13.29
CA GLY A 33 -3.54 -6.27 -13.19
C GLY A 33 -4.26 -6.21 -11.84
N ALA A 34 -3.77 -5.41 -10.90
CA ALA A 34 -4.45 -5.21 -9.61
C ALA A 34 -5.73 -4.39 -9.78
N GLU A 35 -6.71 -4.65 -8.93
CA GLU A 35 -7.76 -3.69 -8.62
C GLU A 35 -7.29 -2.78 -7.48
N VAL A 36 -7.50 -1.48 -7.61
CA VAL A 36 -7.13 -0.50 -6.58
C VAL A 36 -8.33 -0.17 -5.70
N LEU A 37 -8.12 -0.25 -4.39
CA LEU A 37 -9.01 0.30 -3.37
C LEU A 37 -8.44 1.66 -2.92
N GLY A 38 -9.24 2.73 -3.04
CA GLY A 38 -8.75 4.10 -2.87
C GLY A 38 -8.53 4.79 -4.23
N PRO A 39 -7.66 5.82 -4.33
CA PRO A 39 -6.70 6.26 -3.32
C PRO A 39 -7.33 6.95 -2.10
N CYS A 40 -6.82 6.64 -0.91
CA CYS A 40 -7.24 7.27 0.33
C CYS A 40 -6.26 8.36 0.75
N TYR A 41 -6.68 9.63 0.66
CA TYR A 41 -5.86 10.80 0.99
C TYR A 41 -5.71 11.09 2.50
N SER A 42 -6.18 10.20 3.36
CA SER A 42 -6.10 10.36 4.81
C SER A 42 -6.20 9.03 5.53
N ALA A 43 -5.68 8.96 6.76
CA ALA A 43 -5.84 7.77 7.59
C ALA A 43 -7.33 7.44 7.86
N LYS A 44 -8.19 8.46 7.97
CA LYS A 44 -9.63 8.29 8.20
C LYS A 44 -10.30 7.61 7.01
N SER A 45 -10.11 8.14 5.80
CA SER A 45 -10.70 7.56 4.59
C SER A 45 -10.19 6.13 4.32
N ALA A 46 -8.93 5.84 4.67
CA ALA A 46 -8.38 4.49 4.60
C ALA A 46 -9.05 3.52 5.59
N LEU A 47 -9.30 3.96 6.84
CA LEU A 47 -10.01 3.15 7.83
C LEU A 47 -11.46 2.90 7.42
N ASP A 48 -12.16 3.93 6.91
CA ASP A 48 -13.53 3.79 6.40
C ASP A 48 -13.59 2.80 5.23
N ALA A 49 -12.62 2.85 4.31
CA ALA A 49 -12.50 1.90 3.20
C ALA A 49 -12.22 0.47 3.70
N LEU A 50 -11.30 0.31 4.66
CA LEU A 50 -10.99 -0.99 5.26
C LEU A 50 -12.21 -1.63 5.94
N ASP A 51 -13.02 -0.85 6.64
CA ASP A 51 -14.24 -1.33 7.29
C ASP A 51 -15.33 -1.67 6.26
N ALA A 52 -15.39 -0.97 5.12
CA ALA A 52 -16.32 -1.27 4.03
C ALA A 52 -15.97 -2.57 3.28
N VAL A 53 -14.68 -2.90 3.14
CA VAL A 53 -14.21 -4.11 2.44
C VAL A 53 -14.50 -5.42 3.20
N VAL A 54 -14.97 -5.36 4.45
CA VAL A 54 -15.26 -6.53 5.31
C VAL A 54 -16.47 -7.39 4.87
N LYS A 55 -17.05 -7.17 3.69
CA LYS A 55 -18.15 -8.01 3.17
C LYS A 55 -17.84 -8.58 1.79
N GLY A 56 -17.10 -9.69 1.77
CA GLY A 56 -17.02 -10.60 0.61
C GLY A 56 -15.87 -10.38 -0.37
N ARG A 57 -15.03 -9.35 -0.20
CA ARG A 57 -13.82 -9.14 -1.00
C ARG A 57 -12.58 -9.19 -0.10
N ALA A 58 -11.63 -10.07 -0.42
CA ALA A 58 -10.37 -10.12 0.30
C ALA A 58 -9.46 -8.97 -0.14
N LEU A 59 -8.97 -8.17 0.81
CA LEU A 59 -7.87 -7.25 0.55
C LEU A 59 -6.56 -8.07 0.50
N HIS A 60 -5.81 -7.93 -0.58
CA HIS A 60 -4.62 -8.74 -0.85
C HIS A 60 -3.33 -8.02 -0.44
N GLY A 61 -3.30 -6.70 -0.54
CA GLY A 61 -2.18 -5.89 -0.09
C GLY A 61 -2.55 -4.43 0.14
N ALA A 62 -1.59 -3.65 0.61
CA ALA A 62 -1.71 -2.19 0.65
C ALA A 62 -0.36 -1.50 0.39
N VAL A 63 -0.42 -0.29 -0.17
CA VAL A 63 0.68 0.67 -0.24
C VAL A 63 0.28 1.87 0.60
N ILE A 64 1.10 2.22 1.60
CA ILE A 64 0.79 3.27 2.56
C ILE A 64 1.96 4.25 2.72
N ASP A 65 1.71 5.55 2.60
CA ASP A 65 2.64 6.56 3.13
C ASP A 65 2.45 6.71 4.64
N VAL A 66 3.56 6.89 5.34
CA VAL A 66 3.60 7.16 6.78
C VAL A 66 3.23 8.60 7.09
N ASN A 67 3.64 9.55 6.24
CA ASN A 67 3.34 10.96 6.40
C ASN A 67 2.17 11.35 5.49
N LEU A 68 1.03 11.66 6.08
CA LEU A 68 -0.18 12.09 5.38
C LEU A 68 -0.45 13.57 5.68
N GLY A 69 0.41 14.47 5.20
CA GLY A 69 0.22 15.91 5.33
C GLY A 69 0.15 16.43 6.77
N GLY A 70 0.98 15.90 7.68
CA GLY A 70 0.97 16.27 9.11
C GLY A 70 0.19 15.31 10.01
N HIS A 71 -0.42 14.27 9.43
CA HIS A 71 -0.97 13.14 10.15
C HIS A 71 -0.18 11.85 9.84
N THR A 72 -0.30 10.85 10.69
CA THR A 72 0.36 9.54 10.49
C THR A 72 -0.64 8.47 10.04
N SER A 73 -0.18 7.52 9.22
CA SER A 73 -0.94 6.32 8.86
C SER A 73 -0.79 5.16 9.86
N GLU A 74 -0.19 5.39 11.04
CA GLU A 74 0.01 4.36 12.07
C GLU A 74 -1.26 3.58 12.43
N ALA A 75 -2.40 4.27 12.55
CA ALA A 75 -3.68 3.61 12.83
C ALA A 75 -4.08 2.62 11.70
N VAL A 76 -3.82 2.98 10.45
CA VAL A 76 -4.07 2.15 9.27
C VAL A 76 -3.13 0.95 9.27
N ALA A 77 -1.82 1.16 9.48
CA ALA A 77 -0.83 0.09 9.54
C ALA A 77 -1.16 -0.93 10.65
N LYS A 78 -1.57 -0.46 11.84
CA LYS A 78 -2.04 -1.32 12.93
C LYS A 78 -3.28 -2.13 12.54
N LYS A 79 -4.24 -1.53 11.83
CA LYS A 79 -5.45 -2.21 11.36
C LYS A 79 -5.11 -3.28 10.32
N LEU A 80 -4.27 -2.97 9.33
CA LEU A 80 -3.79 -3.92 8.32
C LEU A 80 -3.09 -5.12 8.97
N LYS A 81 -2.21 -4.87 9.95
CA LYS A 81 -1.55 -5.93 10.74
C LYS A 81 -2.56 -6.83 11.48
N LYS A 82 -3.58 -6.24 12.12
CA LYS A 82 -4.65 -7.01 12.77
C LYS A 82 -5.46 -7.85 11.78
N LEU A 83 -5.64 -7.36 10.56
CA LEU A 83 -6.33 -8.06 9.48
C LEU A 83 -5.43 -9.08 8.75
N SER A 84 -4.15 -9.21 9.13
CA SER A 84 -3.16 -10.04 8.43
C SER A 84 -3.12 -9.74 6.92
N VAL A 85 -3.23 -8.46 6.58
CA VAL A 85 -3.05 -7.94 5.21
C VAL A 85 -1.61 -7.47 5.09
N PRO A 86 -0.81 -7.99 4.13
CA PRO A 86 0.54 -7.52 3.91
C PRO A 86 0.51 -6.13 3.29
N PHE A 87 1.51 -5.30 3.59
CA PHE A 87 1.59 -3.94 3.05
C PHE A 87 3.03 -3.46 2.91
N VAL A 88 3.19 -2.44 2.08
CA VAL A 88 4.46 -1.77 1.81
C VAL A 88 4.33 -0.32 2.27
N PHE A 89 5.34 0.16 2.99
CA PHE A 89 5.48 1.59 3.27
C PHE A 89 6.11 2.27 2.05
N HIS A 90 5.41 3.22 1.44
CA HIS A 90 5.95 4.08 0.40
C HIS A 90 6.14 5.48 0.98
N THR A 91 7.33 5.79 1.48
CA THR A 91 7.54 7.05 2.22
C THR A 91 8.89 7.69 1.91
N GLY A 92 8.92 9.02 1.88
CA GLY A 92 10.16 9.78 1.70
C GLY A 92 10.93 9.99 3.02
N ASN A 93 10.25 9.89 4.15
CA ASN A 93 10.81 10.20 5.46
C ASN A 93 11.14 8.92 6.24
N ILE A 94 12.35 8.41 6.02
CA ILE A 94 12.84 7.20 6.69
C ILE A 94 13.80 7.61 7.81
N PRO A 95 13.49 7.29 9.08
CA PRO A 95 14.39 7.55 10.19
C PRO A 95 15.66 6.69 10.11
N VAL A 96 16.74 7.14 10.77
CA VAL A 96 18.08 6.51 10.71
C VAL A 96 18.07 5.03 11.14
N ASN A 97 17.14 4.64 12.01
CA ASN A 97 16.98 3.27 12.48
C ASN A 97 16.19 2.37 11.51
N GLY A 98 15.71 2.91 10.37
CA GLY A 98 14.93 2.18 9.38
C GLY A 98 13.51 1.82 9.81
N GLN A 99 13.09 2.12 11.03
CA GLN A 99 11.73 1.85 11.50
C GLN A 99 10.84 3.09 11.35
N VAL A 100 10.00 3.08 10.32
CA VAL A 100 9.08 4.19 10.06
C VAL A 100 7.90 4.24 11.04
N ILE A 101 7.49 3.09 11.56
CA ILE A 101 6.47 2.98 12.62
C ILE A 101 6.90 1.94 13.66
N ASN A 102 7.02 2.35 14.92
CA ASN A 102 7.48 1.48 16.01
C ASN A 102 6.60 0.23 16.16
N GLY A 103 7.24 -0.95 16.18
CA GLY A 103 6.56 -2.23 16.40
C GLY A 103 5.79 -2.77 15.18
N ILE A 104 5.96 -2.13 14.02
CA ILE A 104 5.42 -2.59 12.74
C ILE A 104 6.59 -2.82 11.80
N ASP A 105 6.80 -4.09 11.44
CA ASP A 105 7.78 -4.50 10.45
C ASP A 105 7.07 -4.75 9.12
N ALA A 106 7.47 -4.01 8.10
CA ALA A 106 6.96 -4.10 6.74
C ALA A 106 8.01 -3.53 5.78
N PRO A 107 8.09 -4.01 4.52
CA PRO A 107 9.01 -3.47 3.54
C PRO A 107 8.79 -1.98 3.32
N ILE A 108 9.89 -1.25 3.10
CA ILE A 108 9.88 0.20 2.86
C ILE A 108 10.46 0.46 1.48
N VAL A 109 9.68 1.13 0.64
CA VAL A 109 10.12 1.69 -0.64
C VAL A 109 10.23 3.20 -0.46
N ARG A 110 11.43 3.73 -0.65
CA ARG A 110 11.71 5.14 -0.39
C ARG A 110 11.27 6.01 -1.56
N LYS A 111 10.55 7.11 -1.28
CA LYS A 111 10.28 8.14 -2.29
C LYS A 111 11.51 9.03 -2.54
N PRO A 112 11.79 9.46 -3.79
CA PRO A 112 11.18 8.97 -5.03
C PRO A 112 11.69 7.56 -5.36
N SER A 113 10.79 6.71 -5.87
CA SER A 113 11.11 5.34 -6.31
C SER A 113 10.74 5.14 -7.76
N TYR A 114 11.32 4.14 -8.41
CA TYR A 114 10.85 3.72 -9.74
C TYR A 114 9.56 2.87 -9.60
N PRO A 115 8.63 2.94 -10.56
CA PRO A 115 7.42 2.11 -10.57
C PRO A 115 7.70 0.61 -10.38
N ASP A 116 8.72 0.09 -11.07
CA ASP A 116 9.09 -1.33 -11.01
C ASP A 116 9.57 -1.76 -9.61
N GLU A 117 10.26 -0.87 -8.89
CA GLU A 117 10.75 -1.15 -7.53
C GLU A 117 9.57 -1.32 -6.55
N LEU A 118 8.62 -0.39 -6.60
CA LEU A 118 7.40 -0.48 -5.80
C LEU A 118 6.59 -1.72 -6.18
N LEU A 119 6.42 -1.98 -7.49
CA LEU A 119 5.66 -3.12 -7.98
C LEU A 119 6.27 -4.44 -7.52
N GLN A 120 7.59 -4.63 -7.65
CA GLN A 120 8.26 -5.86 -7.19
C GLN A 120 8.09 -6.08 -5.69
N CYS A 121 8.15 -5.00 -4.90
CA CYS A 121 7.94 -5.08 -3.47
C CYS A 121 6.50 -5.50 -3.13
N VAL A 122 5.50 -4.92 -3.80
CA VAL A 122 4.08 -5.28 -3.61
C VAL A 122 3.83 -6.73 -4.04
N VAL A 123 4.34 -7.15 -5.20
CA VAL A 123 4.23 -8.54 -5.67
C VAL A 123 4.86 -9.50 -4.67
N GLY A 124 6.06 -9.20 -4.15
CA GLY A 124 6.71 -10.00 -3.11
C GLY A 124 5.85 -10.14 -1.85
N CYS A 125 5.23 -9.05 -1.39
CA CYS A 125 4.34 -9.04 -0.24
C CYS A 125 3.05 -9.84 -0.45
N VAL A 126 2.42 -9.70 -1.62
CA VAL A 126 1.13 -10.33 -1.92
C VAL A 126 1.29 -11.83 -2.21
N CYS A 127 2.33 -12.23 -2.95
CA CYS A 127 2.54 -13.63 -3.34
C CYS A 127 3.01 -14.54 -2.20
N GLN A 128 3.66 -14.00 -1.16
CA GLN A 128 4.05 -14.78 0.04
C GLN A 128 2.85 -15.27 0.87
N ARG A 129 1.62 -14.88 0.51
CA ARG A 129 0.37 -15.26 1.18
C ARG A 129 -0.33 -16.47 0.54
N SER A 130 0.31 -17.14 -0.43
CA SER A 130 -0.22 -18.34 -1.13
C SER A 130 0.20 -19.63 -0.45
#